data_AF-A0A1H6QTN4-F1
#
_entry.id   AF-A0A1H6QTN4-F1
#
_cell.length_a   1.000
_cell.length_b   1.000
_cell.length_c   1.000
_cell.angle_alpha   90.00
_cell.angle_beta   90.00
_cell.angle_gamma   90.00
#
_symmetry.space_group_name_H-M   'P 1'
#
loop_
_entity.id
_entity.type
_entity.pdbx_description
1 polymer ?
#
loop_
_entity_poly.entity_id
_entity_poly.type
_entity_poly.pdbx_seq_one_letter_code
_entity_poly.pdbx_strand_id
1 'polypeptide(L)' 'MSVKERLKEYIHLKKISTRQFEIQLGLSNGYINNIKKSISRATLENISMKHPNLNLEWLLLGEGEMLKGGVV' A
#
# COMPACT_ATOMS: atom_id res chain seq x y z
N MET A 1 6.69 -5.66 11.77
CA MET A 1 5.57 -5.20 10.93
C MET A 1 5.84 -5.59 9.49
N SER A 2 4.92 -6.33 8.87
CA SER A 2 5.02 -6.80 7.48
C SER A 2 4.42 -5.80 6.49
N VAL A 3 4.77 -5.92 5.20
CA VAL A 3 4.18 -5.12 4.10
C VAL A 3 2.65 -5.20 4.11
N LYS A 4 2.10 -6.38 4.42
CA LYS A 4 0.65 -6.59 4.55
C LYS A 4 0.02 -5.70 5.61
N GLU A 5 0.63 -5.64 6.79
CA GLU A 5 0.12 -4.83 7.90
C GLU A 5 0.17 -3.34 7.55
N ARG A 6 1.29 -2.89 6.96
CA ARG A 6 1.45 -1.50 6.50
C ARG A 6 0.42 -1.09 5.45
N LEU A 7 0.12 -1.97 4.50
CA LEU A 7 -0.96 -1.76 3.54
C LEU A 7 -2.31 -1.64 4.22
N LYS A 8 -2.61 -2.52 5.19
CA LYS A 8 -3.86 -2.45 5.96
C LYS A 8 -3.97 -1.15 6.75
N GLU A 9 -2.89 -0.66 7.35
CA GLU A 9 -2.88 0.64 8.03
C GLU A 9 -3.18 1.78 7.07
N TYR A 10 -2.52 1.81 5.91
CA TYR A 10 -2.77 2.83 4.90
C TYR A 10 -4.21 2.81 4.37
N ILE A 11 -4.74 1.61 4.10
CA ILE A 11 -6.13 1.40 3.69
C ILE A 11 -7.10 1.91 4.75
N HIS A 12 -6.81 1.65 6.02
CA HIS A 12 -7.60 2.12 7.15
C HIS A 12 -7.56 3.66 7.25
N LEU A 13 -6.39 4.28 7.07
CA LEU A 13 -6.25 5.74 7.04
C LEU A 13 -7.03 6.37 5.88
N LYS A 14 -7.05 5.73 4.70
CA LYS A 14 -7.86 6.13 3.54
C LYS A 14 -9.36 5.97 3.75
N LYS A 15 -9.82 5.31 4.83
CA LYS A 15 -11.23 4.97 5.10
C LYS A 15 -11.89 4.19 3.97
N ILE A 16 -11.14 3.34 3.29
CA ILE A 16 -11.65 2.44 2.24
C ILE A 16 -11.49 0.99 2.68
N SER A 17 -12.26 0.09 2.08
CA SER A 17 -12.08 -1.34 2.30
C SER A 17 -10.87 -1.89 1.54
N THR A 18 -10.26 -2.96 2.05
CA THR A 18 -9.17 -3.68 1.36
C THR A 18 -9.58 -4.08 -0.06
N ARG A 19 -10.82 -4.53 -0.24
CA ARG A 19 -11.37 -4.87 -1.55
C ARG A 19 -11.43 -3.68 -2.51
N GLN A 20 -11.86 -2.51 -2.03
CA GLN A 20 -11.86 -1.29 -2.87
C GLN A 20 -10.45 -0.90 -3.28
N PHE A 21 -9.48 -1.01 -2.37
CA PHE A 21 -8.08 -0.76 -2.67
C PHE A 21 -7.54 -1.74 -3.73
N GLU A 22 -7.84 -3.03 -3.60
CA GLU A 22 -7.47 -4.05 -4.59
C GLU A 22 -8.08 -3.73 -5.97
N ILE A 23 -9.36 -3.36 -6.04
CA ILE A 23 -10.04 -2.97 -7.29
C ILE A 23 -9.38 -1.74 -7.93
N GLN A 24 -9.03 -0.71 -7.14
CA GLN A 24 -8.38 0.50 -7.66
C GLN A 24 -7.01 0.21 -8.29
N LEU A 25 -6.33 -0.83 -7.79
CA LEU A 25 -5.03 -1.27 -8.27
C LEU A 25 -5.11 -2.37 -9.35
N GLY A 26 -6.32 -2.82 -9.70
CA GLY A 26 -6.53 -3.93 -10.64
C GLY A 26 -6.06 -5.29 -10.10
N LEU A 27 -6.05 -5.46 -8.78
CA LEU A 27 -5.63 -6.68 -8.10
C LEU A 27 -6.81 -7.63 -7.87
N SER A 28 -6.51 -8.93 -7.79
CA SER A 28 -7.50 -9.95 -7.43
C SER A 28 -7.98 -9.80 -5.98
N ASN A 29 -9.22 -10.21 -5.73
CA ASN A 29 -9.82 -10.17 -4.39
C ASN A 29 -8.98 -10.97 -3.37
N GLY A 30 -8.59 -10.34 -2.26
CA GLY A 30 -7.77 -10.96 -1.24
C GLY A 30 -6.27 -11.01 -1.54
N TYR A 31 -5.79 -10.36 -2.61
CA TYR A 31 -4.36 -10.19 -2.87
C TYR A 31 -3.61 -9.68 -1.64
N ILE A 32 -4.09 -8.63 -0.98
CA ILE A 32 -3.45 -8.02 0.20
C ILE A 32 -3.35 -9.03 1.34
N ASN A 33 -4.40 -9.83 1.56
CA ASN A 33 -4.41 -10.86 2.60
C ASN A 33 -3.43 -12.01 2.30
N ASN A 34 -3.17 -12.29 1.02
CA ASN A 34 -2.25 -13.32 0.55
C ASN A 34 -0.78 -12.86 0.44
N ILE A 35 -0.47 -11.59 0.76
CA ILE A 35 0.91 -11.11 0.82
C ILE A 35 1.67 -11.90 1.91
N LYS A 36 2.71 -12.64 1.50
CA LYS A 36 3.54 -13.45 2.41
C LYS A 36 4.79 -12.72 2.89
N LYS A 37 5.66 -12.30 1.97
CA LYS A 37 6.95 -11.67 2.30
C LYS A 37 7.15 -10.31 1.63
N SER A 38 6.71 -10.19 0.38
CA SER A 38 6.89 -8.99 -0.44
C SER A 38 5.76 -8.85 -1.46
N ILE A 39 5.70 -7.68 -2.09
CA ILE A 39 4.80 -7.37 -3.21
C ILE A 39 5.61 -7.26 -4.50
N SER A 40 4.96 -7.57 -5.63
CA SER A 40 5.59 -7.48 -6.94
C SER A 40 5.89 -6.03 -7.31
N ARG A 41 6.94 -5.82 -8.14
CA ARG A 41 7.30 -4.49 -8.64
C ARG A 41 6.13 -3.83 -9.40
N ALA A 42 5.41 -4.59 -10.22
CA ALA A 42 4.20 -4.09 -10.90
C ALA A 42 3.14 -3.54 -9.93
N THR A 43 2.93 -4.21 -8.79
CA THR A 43 2.00 -3.75 -7.75
C THR A 43 2.50 -2.46 -7.11
N LEU A 44 3.80 -2.37 -6.81
CA LEU A 44 4.43 -1.15 -6.29
C LEU A 44 4.26 0.03 -7.24
N GLU A 45 4.48 -0.18 -8.54
CA GLU A 45 4.32 0.85 -9.56
C GLU A 45 2.87 1.32 -9.64
N ASN A 46 1.90 0.39 -9.66
CA ASN A 46 0.48 0.73 -9.61
C ASN A 46 0.11 1.53 -8.37
N ILE A 47 0.64 1.13 -7.20
CA ILE A 47 0.44 1.86 -5.95
C ILE A 47 1.04 3.25 -6.06
N SER A 48 2.28 3.39 -6.56
CA SER A 48 2.91 4.70 -6.73
C SER A 48 2.13 5.62 -7.67
N MET A 49 1.53 5.06 -8.72
CA MET A 49 0.73 5.81 -9.69
C MET A 49 -0.64 6.21 -9.15
N LYS A 50 -1.34 5.33 -8.43
CA LYS A 50 -2.67 5.59 -7.85
C LYS A 50 -2.62 6.31 -6.51
N HIS A 51 -1.52 6.17 -5.80
CA HIS A 51 -1.26 6.70 -4.46
C HIS A 51 0.13 7.34 -4.39
N PRO A 52 0.35 8.46 -5.11
CA PRO A 52 1.64 9.17 -5.08
C PRO A 52 2.01 9.67 -3.68
N ASN A 53 1.00 9.90 -2.83
CA ASN A 53 1.18 10.32 -1.45
C ASN A 53 1.65 9.18 -0.54
N LEU A 54 1.66 7.92 -0.97
CA LEU A 54 2.14 6.81 -0.16
C LEU A 54 3.66 6.70 -0.28
N ASN A 55 4.33 6.54 0.85
CA ASN A 55 5.75 6.27 0.87
C ASN A 55 6.06 4.79 0.59
N LEU A 56 6.66 4.52 -0.57
CA LEU A 56 7.09 3.18 -0.95
C LEU A 56 8.23 2.65 -0.07
N GLU A 57 9.12 3.51 0.43
CA GLU A 57 10.21 3.11 1.34
C GLU A 57 9.64 2.66 2.68
N TRP A 58 8.69 3.43 3.23
CA TRP A 58 7.96 3.00 4.43
C TRP A 58 7.19 1.69 4.16
N LEU A 59 6.56 1.56 3.00
CA LEU A 59 5.80 0.35 2.67
C LEU A 59 6.69 -0.91 2.65
N LEU A 60 7.86 -0.82 2.01
CA LEU A 60 8.76 -1.96 1.81
C LEU A 60 9.71 -2.18 2.99
N LEU A 61 10.44 -1.14 3.37
CA LEU A 61 11.48 -1.19 4.38
C LEU A 61 10.90 -0.93 5.77
N GLY A 62 9.87 -0.08 5.87
CA GLY A 62 9.33 0.39 7.16
C GLY A 62 10.06 1.60 7.70
N GLU A 63 10.87 2.22 6.86
CA GLU A 63 11.69 3.37 7.22
C GLU A 63 11.00 4.65 6.77
N GLY A 64 11.05 5.69 7.62
CA GLY A 64 10.40 6.97 7.38
C GLY A 64 8.90 6.99 7.71
N GLU A 65 8.18 7.91 7.10
CA GLU A 65 6.75 8.14 7.35
C GLU A 65 5.89 7.46 6.29
N MET A 66 4.65 7.09 6.66
CA MET A 66 3.70 6.44 5.75
C MET A 66 3.35 7.31 4.54
N LEU A 67 3.21 8.63 4.72
CA LEU A 67 2.82 9.54 3.65
C LEU A 67 4.01 10.38 3.19
N LYS A 68 4.26 10.43 1.87
CA LYS A 68 5.16 11.39 1.24
C LYS A 68 4.42 12.71 1.12
N GLY A 69 4.57 13.56 2.12
CA GLY A 69 3.90 14.86 2.15
C GLY A 69 3.65 15.32 3.57
N GLY A 70 4.74 15.56 4.32
CA GLY A 70 4.68 16.65 5.28
C GLY A 70 4.29 17.90 4.51
N VAL A 71 3.16 18.48 4.89
CA VAL A 71 2.64 19.74 4.37
C VAL A 71 3.79 20.74 4.34
N VAL A 72 4.10 21.27 3.16
CA VAL A 72 4.76 22.59 3.01
C VAL A 72 3.78 23.53 2.34
#